data_AF-A0A1N7QKE9-F1
#
_entry.id   AF-A0A1N7QKE9-F1
#
_cell.length_a   1.000
_cell.length_b   1.000
_cell.length_c   1.000
_cell.angle_alpha   90.00
_cell.angle_beta   90.00
_cell.angle_gamma   90.00
#
_symmetry.space_group_name_H-M   'P 1'
#
loop_
_entity.id
_entity.type
_entity.pdbx_description
1 polymer ?
#
loop_
_entity_poly.entity_id
_entity_poly.type
_entity_poly.pdbx_seq_one_letter_code
_entity_poly.pdbx_strand_id
1 'polypeptide(L)'
;MKPKNIKGVPQQKSGGFHDTESRKQFETEWVPFKFEILKKRFLSVHQWKSYCGEAFADFKLYDSTGNPTERDPQKGDFIRINIPGPGEREAKGYDWVEIVDICFYQDTISESIMITCRPSRNPIDTKSTHIAHFYSSKATSSFLIYKSPTHLKTAVYGRNESPNFNAAFIDILRNMTVAAGGMMGIAKIQWKKLTDGFLDFD
;
A
#
# COMPACT_ATOMS: atom_id res chain seq x y z
N MET A 1 -11.53 15.58 10.53
CA MET A 1 -11.25 14.28 11.18
C MET A 1 -9.83 14.27 11.70
N LYS A 2 -9.51 13.47 12.72
CA LYS A 2 -8.13 13.25 13.19
C LYS A 2 -7.66 11.85 12.76
N PRO A 3 -6.37 11.65 12.46
CA PRO A 3 -5.84 10.33 12.12
C PRO A 3 -5.94 9.40 13.32
N LYS A 4 -6.28 8.13 13.08
CA LYS A 4 -6.22 7.11 14.13
C LYS A 4 -4.79 6.93 14.62
N ASN A 5 -4.62 6.78 15.93
CA ASN A 5 -3.35 6.40 16.54
C ASN A 5 -3.26 4.88 16.58
N ILE A 6 -2.51 4.31 15.64
CA ILE A 6 -2.33 2.85 15.50
C ILE A 6 -0.87 2.55 15.81
N LYS A 7 -0.62 1.58 16.70
CA LYS A 7 0.74 1.16 17.07
C LYS A 7 1.53 0.77 15.82
N GLY A 8 2.74 1.30 15.68
CA GLY A 8 3.64 1.08 14.55
C GLY A 8 3.40 2.01 13.35
N VAL A 9 2.19 2.54 13.16
CA VAL A 9 1.92 3.48 12.06
C VAL A 9 2.62 4.81 12.33
N PRO A 10 3.39 5.37 11.35
CA PRO A 10 4.04 6.66 11.52
C PRO A 10 3.08 7.78 11.93
N GLN A 11 3.57 8.73 12.74
CA GLN A 11 2.76 9.87 13.16
C GLN A 11 2.44 10.80 11.98
N GLN A 12 1.21 11.33 11.98
CA GLN A 12 0.84 12.44 11.11
C GLN A 12 1.47 13.73 11.62
N LYS A 13 2.23 14.41 10.77
CA LYS A 13 2.91 15.68 11.05
C LYS A 13 2.51 16.78 10.08
N SER A 14 2.28 16.46 8.81
CA SER A 14 1.97 17.44 7.75
C SER A 14 1.12 16.84 6.64
N GLY A 15 0.55 17.63 5.72
CA GLY A 15 -0.18 17.09 4.57
C GLY A 15 -1.47 16.33 4.91
N GLY A 16 -1.95 15.54 3.95
CA GLY A 16 -3.12 14.69 4.05
C GLY A 16 -2.85 13.37 4.79
N PHE A 17 -3.94 12.67 5.10
CA PHE A 17 -3.94 11.33 5.64
C PHE A 17 -5.22 10.60 5.25
N HIS A 18 -5.19 9.27 5.30
CA HIS A 18 -6.39 8.46 5.26
C HIS A 18 -6.26 7.23 6.16
N ASP A 19 -7.40 6.76 6.64
CA ASP A 19 -7.54 5.49 7.36
C ASP A 19 -8.55 4.65 6.59
N THR A 20 -8.09 3.64 5.87
CA THR A 20 -8.95 2.74 5.09
C THR A 20 -8.87 1.36 5.68
N GLU A 21 -10.01 0.80 6.06
CA GLU A 21 -10.09 -0.46 6.79
C GLU A 21 -11.25 -1.30 6.25
N SER A 22 -11.03 -2.61 6.25
CA SER A 22 -12.05 -3.63 6.02
C SER A 22 -11.98 -4.67 7.13
N ARG A 23 -13.13 -5.29 7.41
CA ARG A 23 -13.28 -6.29 8.46
C ARG A 23 -14.24 -7.38 7.98
N LYS A 24 -13.89 -8.64 8.28
CA LYS A 24 -14.75 -9.80 8.05
C LYS A 24 -14.82 -10.65 9.31
N GLN A 25 -16.04 -10.94 9.74
CA GLN A 25 -16.29 -11.84 10.88
C GLN A 25 -16.22 -13.29 10.40
N PHE A 26 -15.74 -14.15 11.28
CA PHE A 26 -15.71 -15.60 11.07
C PHE A 26 -16.10 -16.27 12.38
N GLU A 27 -16.51 -17.54 12.30
CA GLU A 27 -16.64 -18.36 13.50
C GLU A 27 -15.25 -18.50 14.15
N THR A 28 -15.21 -18.45 15.49
CA THR A 28 -13.99 -18.32 16.29
C THR A 28 -12.97 -19.41 15.97
N GLU A 29 -13.44 -20.63 15.72
CA GLU A 29 -12.67 -21.81 15.36
C GLU A 29 -11.95 -21.69 14.00
N TRP A 30 -12.53 -20.95 13.05
CA TRP A 30 -11.96 -20.80 11.71
C TRP A 30 -11.00 -19.62 11.60
N VAL A 31 -11.07 -18.66 12.52
CA VAL A 31 -10.25 -17.44 12.48
C VAL A 31 -8.75 -17.72 12.33
N PRO A 32 -8.12 -18.65 13.08
CA PRO A 32 -6.70 -18.95 12.91
C PRO A 32 -6.36 -19.44 11.50
N PHE A 33 -7.17 -20.36 10.95
CA PHE A 33 -6.97 -20.89 9.59
C PHE A 33 -7.15 -19.81 8.52
N LYS A 34 -8.19 -18.98 8.63
CA LYS A 34 -8.45 -17.87 7.70
C LYS A 34 -7.34 -16.83 7.78
N PHE A 35 -6.70 -16.65 8.94
CA PHE A 35 -5.56 -15.76 9.06
C PHE A 35 -4.31 -16.26 8.35
N GLU A 36 -4.04 -17.57 8.34
CA GLU A 36 -2.92 -18.13 7.56
C GLU A 36 -3.09 -17.88 6.05
N ILE A 37 -4.34 -17.97 5.55
CA ILE A 37 -4.66 -17.61 4.17
C ILE A 37 -4.39 -16.12 3.94
N LEU A 38 -4.89 -15.26 4.84
CA LEU A 38 -4.69 -13.82 4.75
C LEU A 38 -3.21 -13.43 4.79
N LYS A 39 -2.38 -14.07 5.64
CA LYS A 39 -0.93 -13.85 5.70
C LYS A 39 -0.26 -14.15 4.35
N LYS A 40 -0.55 -15.30 3.75
CA LYS A 40 -0.02 -15.66 2.43
C LYS A 40 -0.42 -14.66 1.35
N ARG A 41 -1.70 -14.24 1.32
CA ARG A 41 -2.19 -13.24 0.37
C ARG A 41 -1.49 -11.89 0.56
N PHE A 42 -1.38 -11.45 1.82
CA PHE A 42 -0.78 -10.17 2.18
C PHE A 42 0.70 -10.10 1.79
N LEU A 43 1.48 -11.14 2.09
CA LEU A 43 2.92 -11.18 1.79
C LEU A 43 3.21 -11.40 0.30
N SER A 44 2.27 -11.97 -0.46
CA SER A 44 2.38 -12.12 -1.91
C SER A 44 2.09 -10.81 -2.65
N VAL A 45 2.97 -9.81 -2.52
CA VAL A 45 2.82 -8.47 -3.13
C VAL A 45 2.49 -8.54 -4.62
N HIS A 46 3.14 -9.45 -5.35
CA HIS A 46 2.95 -9.64 -6.78
C HIS A 46 1.54 -10.15 -7.18
N GLN A 47 0.75 -10.65 -6.22
CA GLN A 47 -0.60 -11.16 -6.43
C GLN A 47 -1.69 -10.14 -6.06
N TRP A 48 -1.34 -8.96 -5.52
CA TRP A 48 -2.36 -8.04 -5.01
C TRP A 48 -3.39 -7.62 -6.06
N LYS A 49 -2.99 -7.53 -7.34
CA LYS A 49 -3.91 -7.28 -8.45
C LYS A 49 -4.95 -8.39 -8.63
N SER A 50 -4.54 -9.66 -8.55
CA SER A 50 -5.45 -10.79 -8.79
C SER A 50 -6.57 -10.86 -7.75
N TYR A 51 -6.36 -10.30 -6.55
CA TYR A 51 -7.37 -10.18 -5.50
C TYR A 51 -8.35 -9.01 -5.71
N CYS A 52 -8.04 -8.06 -6.60
CA CYS A 52 -8.77 -6.80 -6.75
C CYS A 52 -9.38 -6.59 -8.15
N GLY A 53 -9.03 -7.45 -9.12
CA GLY A 53 -9.51 -7.44 -10.49
C GLY A 53 -8.62 -6.65 -11.48
N GLU A 54 -8.88 -6.83 -12.77
CA GLU A 54 -7.99 -6.37 -13.86
C GLU A 54 -7.79 -4.85 -13.94
N ALA A 55 -8.75 -4.07 -13.47
CA ALA A 55 -8.68 -2.60 -13.44
C ALA A 55 -7.93 -2.05 -12.22
N PHE A 56 -7.36 -2.92 -11.37
CA PHE A 56 -6.55 -2.54 -10.22
C PHE A 56 -5.07 -2.32 -10.60
N ALA A 57 -4.32 -1.63 -9.73
CA ALA A 57 -2.90 -1.46 -9.89
C ALA A 57 -2.16 -2.81 -9.83
N ASP A 58 -1.14 -2.95 -10.68
CA ASP A 58 -0.24 -4.11 -10.69
C ASP A 58 1.00 -3.80 -9.83
N PHE A 59 1.40 -4.76 -9.00
CA PHE A 59 2.47 -4.61 -8.03
C PHE A 59 3.54 -5.64 -8.31
N LYS A 60 4.82 -5.24 -8.24
CA LYS A 60 5.94 -6.18 -8.33
C LYS A 60 6.97 -5.89 -7.25
N LEU A 61 7.45 -6.94 -6.61
CA LEU A 61 8.49 -6.86 -5.59
C LEU A 61 9.88 -6.94 -6.25
N TYR A 62 10.78 -6.11 -5.76
CA TYR A 62 12.18 -6.07 -6.14
C TYR A 62 13.01 -6.09 -4.86
N ASP A 63 14.13 -6.81 -4.86
CA ASP A 63 15.05 -6.81 -3.74
C ASP A 63 15.78 -5.46 -3.59
N SER A 64 16.57 -5.34 -2.53
CA SER A 64 17.36 -4.12 -2.22
C SER A 64 18.39 -3.75 -3.29
N THR A 65 18.68 -4.63 -4.23
CA THR A 65 19.59 -4.39 -5.38
C THR A 65 18.83 -4.05 -6.67
N GLY A 66 17.50 -4.03 -6.65
CA GLY A 66 16.67 -3.72 -7.80
C GLY A 66 16.40 -4.90 -8.72
N ASN A 67 16.54 -6.15 -8.24
CA ASN A 67 16.18 -7.35 -9.00
C ASN A 67 14.76 -7.82 -8.68
N PRO A 68 13.93 -8.19 -9.68
CA PRO A 68 12.61 -8.76 -9.43
C PRO A 68 12.70 -10.02 -8.57
N THR A 69 11.79 -10.18 -7.62
CA THR A 69 11.76 -11.35 -6.73
C THR A 69 10.35 -11.78 -6.34
N GLU A 70 10.17 -13.08 -6.10
CA GLU A 70 8.91 -13.72 -5.74
C GLU A 70 9.05 -14.45 -4.40
N ARG A 71 9.40 -13.69 -3.35
CA ARG A 71 9.46 -14.15 -1.95
C ARG A 71 8.67 -13.19 -1.05
N ASP A 72 8.57 -13.54 0.24
CA ASP A 72 8.04 -12.62 1.24
C ASP A 72 8.86 -11.31 1.28
N PRO A 73 8.20 -10.15 1.40
CA PRO A 73 8.86 -8.85 1.42
C PRO A 73 9.78 -8.68 2.62
N GLN A 74 10.87 -7.95 2.41
CA GLN A 74 11.86 -7.62 3.42
C GLN A 74 12.07 -6.11 3.49
N LYS A 75 12.55 -5.63 4.65
CA LYS A 75 12.96 -4.23 4.79
C LYS A 75 14.11 -3.93 3.82
N GLY A 76 14.00 -2.82 3.10
CA GLY A 76 14.93 -2.40 2.05
C GLY A 76 14.56 -2.90 0.65
N ASP A 77 13.54 -3.75 0.51
CA ASP A 77 12.98 -4.07 -0.80
C ASP A 77 12.22 -2.89 -1.40
N PHE A 78 11.97 -2.96 -2.70
CA PHE A 78 11.17 -2.00 -3.45
C PHE A 78 9.93 -2.64 -4.03
N ILE A 79 8.83 -1.88 -4.07
CA ILE A 79 7.61 -2.25 -4.75
C ILE A 79 7.42 -1.30 -5.93
N ARG A 80 7.37 -1.86 -7.13
CA ARG A 80 6.96 -1.16 -8.34
C ARG A 80 5.44 -1.21 -8.46
N ILE A 81 4.83 -0.07 -8.73
CA ILE A 81 3.39 0.09 -8.85
C ILE A 81 3.07 0.55 -10.27
N ASN A 82 2.24 -0.21 -10.97
CA ASN A 82 1.72 0.12 -12.28
C ASN A 82 0.25 0.48 -12.14
N ILE A 83 -0.04 1.78 -12.11
CA ILE A 83 -1.40 2.31 -11.98
C ILE A 83 -2.02 2.39 -13.38
N PRO A 84 -3.19 1.77 -13.63
CA PRO A 84 -3.88 1.87 -14.91
C PRO A 84 -4.18 3.33 -15.27
N GLY A 85 -3.73 3.76 -16.44
CA GLY A 85 -3.86 5.15 -16.92
C GLY A 85 -2.54 5.69 -17.50
N PRO A 86 -2.51 6.93 -17.97
CA PRO A 86 -1.27 7.56 -18.42
C PRO A 86 -0.35 7.81 -17.23
N GLY A 87 0.81 7.15 -17.21
CA GLY A 87 1.84 7.33 -16.18
C GLY A 87 2.84 8.45 -16.50
N GLU A 88 3.67 8.81 -15.53
CA GLU A 88 4.75 9.76 -15.73
C GLU A 88 5.81 9.21 -16.69
N ARG A 89 6.19 10.00 -17.71
CA ARG A 89 7.20 9.59 -18.71
C ARG A 89 8.55 9.27 -18.09
N GLU A 90 8.97 10.03 -17.08
CA GLU A 90 10.25 9.87 -16.38
C GLU A 90 10.28 8.62 -15.49
N ALA A 91 9.12 8.24 -14.95
CA ALA A 91 8.93 6.98 -14.23
C ALA A 91 8.95 5.74 -15.15
N LYS A 92 9.10 5.95 -16.46
CA LYS A 92 8.78 4.96 -17.51
C LYS A 92 7.37 4.37 -17.32
N GLY A 93 6.45 5.17 -16.76
CA GLY A 93 5.08 4.78 -16.45
C GLY A 93 4.88 4.03 -15.13
N TYR A 94 5.85 3.97 -14.22
CA TYR A 94 5.72 3.25 -12.94
C TYR A 94 6.11 4.07 -11.72
N ASP A 95 5.30 3.94 -10.67
CA ASP A 95 5.61 4.48 -9.34
C ASP A 95 6.45 3.48 -8.54
N TRP A 96 7.28 4.00 -7.63
CA TRP A 96 8.15 3.18 -6.79
C TRP A 96 8.02 3.56 -5.32
N VAL A 97 8.00 2.53 -4.47
CA VAL A 97 8.10 2.70 -3.02
C VAL A 97 9.12 1.73 -2.43
N GLU A 98 9.80 2.14 -1.36
CA GLU A 98 10.71 1.31 -0.57
C GLU A 98 9.99 0.81 0.69
N ILE A 99 10.19 -0.45 1.05
CA ILE A 99 9.74 -1.04 2.31
C ILE A 99 10.70 -0.60 3.42
N VAL A 100 10.29 0.38 4.20
CA VAL A 100 11.13 0.97 5.25
C VAL A 100 11.01 0.24 6.59
N ASP A 101 9.93 -0.52 6.79
CA ASP A 101 9.71 -1.28 8.02
C ASP A 101 8.71 -2.42 7.83
N ILE A 102 8.93 -3.53 8.56
CA ILE A 102 7.98 -4.63 8.69
C ILE A 102 7.86 -4.97 10.17
N CYS A 103 6.66 -4.82 10.72
CA CYS A 103 6.37 -5.05 12.13
C CYS A 103 5.48 -6.29 12.28
N PHE A 104 5.85 -7.16 13.22
CA PHE A 104 5.05 -8.30 13.66
C PHE A 104 4.68 -8.09 15.13
N TYR A 105 3.39 -8.12 15.43
CA TYR A 105 2.91 -8.08 16.81
C TYR A 105 2.02 -9.28 17.06
N GLN A 106 2.27 -9.98 18.15
CA GLN A 106 1.46 -11.09 18.60
C GLN A 106 1.30 -11.01 20.11
N ASP A 107 0.07 -11.18 20.57
CA ASP A 107 -0.25 -11.42 21.97
C ASP A 107 -1.10 -12.71 22.09
N THR A 108 -1.68 -12.95 23.26
CA THR A 108 -2.44 -14.18 23.55
C THR A 108 -3.68 -14.36 22.68
N ILE A 109 -4.28 -13.26 22.20
CA ILE A 109 -5.58 -13.28 21.50
C ILE A 109 -5.53 -12.61 20.13
N SER A 110 -4.45 -11.90 19.81
CA SER A 110 -4.32 -11.10 18.60
C SER A 110 -2.96 -11.24 17.91
N GLU A 111 -2.97 -11.06 16.60
CA GLU A 111 -1.78 -11.10 15.75
C GLU A 111 -1.91 -10.04 14.67
N SER A 112 -0.82 -9.36 14.32
CA SER A 112 -0.78 -8.45 13.18
C SER A 112 0.57 -8.43 12.50
N ILE A 113 0.50 -8.20 11.20
CA ILE A 113 1.66 -7.94 10.34
C ILE A 113 1.41 -6.60 9.68
N MET A 114 2.43 -5.75 9.69
CA MET A 114 2.37 -4.44 9.06
C MET A 114 3.61 -4.21 8.19
N ILE A 115 3.38 -3.77 6.95
CA ILE A 115 4.43 -3.35 6.01
C ILE A 115 4.29 -1.84 5.82
N THR A 116 5.36 -1.09 6.08
CA THR A 116 5.38 0.37 5.88
C THR A 116 6.27 0.71 4.70
N CYS A 117 5.71 1.45 3.74
CA CYS A 117 6.40 1.89 2.55
C CYS A 117 6.53 3.42 2.48
N ARG A 118 7.54 3.90 1.77
CA ARG A 118 7.72 5.31 1.41
C ARG A 118 7.97 5.49 -0.09
N PRO A 119 7.49 6.57 -0.72
CA PRO A 119 7.88 6.92 -2.08
C PRO A 119 9.39 6.93 -2.25
N SER A 120 9.88 6.25 -3.29
CA SER A 120 11.30 6.07 -3.55
C SER A 120 11.64 6.39 -4.99
N ARG A 121 12.94 6.53 -5.25
CA ARG A 121 13.46 6.50 -6.62
C ARG A 121 13.29 5.11 -7.23
N ASN A 122 13.44 5.02 -8.54
CA ASN A 122 13.59 3.74 -9.23
C ASN A 122 14.92 3.08 -8.80
N PRO A 123 14.92 1.89 -8.17
CA PRO A 123 16.14 1.23 -7.71
C PRO A 123 17.04 0.75 -8.85
N ILE A 124 16.50 0.62 -10.07
CA ILE A 124 17.22 0.16 -11.26
C ILE A 124 17.98 1.32 -11.93
N ASP A 125 17.47 2.54 -11.81
CA ASP A 125 18.13 3.73 -12.36
C ASP A 125 19.08 4.35 -11.34
N THR A 126 20.34 3.94 -11.40
CA THR A 126 21.39 4.42 -10.49
C THR A 126 21.84 5.86 -10.78
N LYS A 127 21.45 6.42 -11.93
CA LYS A 127 21.85 7.79 -12.34
C LYS A 127 20.84 8.84 -11.91
N SER A 128 19.57 8.45 -11.79
CA SER A 128 18.50 9.35 -11.39
C SER A 128 18.30 9.37 -9.88
N THR A 129 18.24 10.56 -9.30
CA THR A 129 17.80 10.79 -7.92
C THR A 129 16.32 11.14 -7.84
N HIS A 130 15.62 11.13 -8.99
CA HIS A 130 14.24 11.54 -9.09
C HIS A 130 13.28 10.51 -8.47
N ILE A 131 12.31 11.01 -7.71
CA ILE A 131 11.22 10.22 -7.16
C ILE A 131 10.02 10.50 -8.05
N ALA A 132 9.78 9.60 -9.00
CA ALA A 132 8.62 9.65 -9.87
C ALA A 132 7.45 8.97 -9.17
N HIS A 133 6.79 9.73 -8.30
CA HIS A 133 5.68 9.29 -7.46
C HIS A 133 4.81 10.51 -7.13
N PHE A 134 3.48 10.33 -7.13
CA PHE A 134 2.52 11.41 -6.92
C PHE A 134 2.65 12.11 -5.56
N TYR A 135 3.00 11.36 -4.51
CA TYR A 135 3.35 11.89 -3.19
C TYR A 135 4.84 12.03 -2.95
N SER A 136 5.22 13.05 -2.17
CA SER A 136 6.59 13.31 -1.75
C SER A 136 7.17 12.20 -0.86
N SER A 137 8.51 12.13 -0.76
CA SER A 137 9.24 11.16 0.09
C SER A 137 8.91 11.21 1.59
N LYS A 138 8.21 12.24 2.06
CA LYS A 138 7.74 12.34 3.45
C LYS A 138 6.52 11.47 3.72
N ALA A 139 5.76 11.11 2.67
CA ALA A 139 4.56 10.30 2.79
C ALA A 139 4.90 8.85 3.17
N THR A 140 4.00 8.21 3.91
CA THR A 140 4.11 6.78 4.25
C THR A 140 2.79 6.09 4.02
N SER A 141 2.83 4.88 3.47
CA SER A 141 1.70 3.96 3.39
C SER A 141 1.97 2.75 4.28
N SER A 142 1.13 2.53 5.30
CA SER A 142 1.24 1.36 6.18
C SER A 142 0.10 0.39 5.90
N PHE A 143 0.45 -0.77 5.36
CA PHE A 143 -0.48 -1.87 5.06
C PHE A 143 -0.49 -2.82 6.25
N LEU A 144 -1.66 -3.22 6.73
CA LEU A 144 -1.81 -4.01 7.95
C LEU A 144 -2.84 -5.11 7.78
N ILE A 145 -2.51 -6.30 8.26
CA ILE A 145 -3.47 -7.36 8.55
C ILE A 145 -3.49 -7.61 10.05
N TYR A 146 -4.66 -7.92 10.58
CA TYR A 146 -4.88 -8.13 12.00
C TYR A 146 -5.91 -9.23 12.23
N LYS A 147 -5.61 -10.09 13.21
CA LYS A 147 -6.47 -11.13 13.73
C LYS A 147 -6.90 -10.78 15.15
N SER A 148 -8.19 -10.90 15.43
CA SER A 148 -8.75 -10.97 16.78
C SER A 148 -9.44 -12.33 16.97
N PRO A 149 -10.02 -12.66 18.14
CA PRO A 149 -10.75 -13.91 18.32
C PRO A 149 -11.96 -14.12 17.38
N THR A 150 -12.58 -13.05 16.86
CA THR A 150 -13.87 -13.13 16.15
C THR A 150 -13.84 -12.57 14.73
N HIS A 151 -12.75 -11.93 14.32
CA HIS A 151 -12.67 -11.31 13.01
C HIS A 151 -11.24 -11.15 12.52
N LEU A 152 -11.13 -10.98 11.21
CA LEU A 152 -9.94 -10.46 10.55
C LEU A 152 -10.18 -9.02 10.12
N LYS A 153 -9.13 -8.20 10.17
CA LYS A 153 -9.13 -6.81 9.73
C LYS A 153 -7.94 -6.59 8.81
N THR A 154 -8.16 -5.83 7.75
CA THR A 154 -7.11 -5.35 6.84
C THR A 154 -7.20 -3.84 6.76
N ALA A 155 -6.06 -3.16 6.62
CA ALA A 155 -6.04 -1.71 6.61
C ALA A 155 -4.90 -1.15 5.76
N VAL A 156 -5.12 0.07 5.25
CA VAL A 156 -4.08 0.94 4.70
C VAL A 156 -4.20 2.31 5.37
N TYR A 157 -3.09 2.72 5.99
CA TYR A 157 -2.97 4.00 6.67
C TYR A 157 -1.98 4.89 5.93
N GLY A 158 -2.51 5.92 5.27
CA GLY A 158 -1.72 6.96 4.63
C GLY A 158 -1.41 8.08 5.62
N ARG A 159 -0.14 8.51 5.68
CA ARG A 159 0.31 9.62 6.54
C ARG A 159 1.25 10.52 5.76
N ASN A 160 1.25 11.79 6.13
CA ASN A 160 2.17 12.79 5.60
C ASN A 160 2.06 12.99 4.08
N GLU A 161 0.87 12.76 3.51
CA GLU A 161 0.63 12.78 2.07
C GLU A 161 0.63 14.22 1.54
N SER A 162 1.66 14.56 0.77
CA SER A 162 1.80 15.89 0.14
C SER A 162 2.19 15.68 -1.31
N PRO A 163 1.63 16.47 -2.25
CA PRO A 163 1.99 16.38 -3.66
C PRO A 163 3.50 16.53 -3.87
N ASN A 164 4.06 15.76 -4.80
CA ASN A 164 5.47 15.83 -5.16
C ASN A 164 5.71 16.82 -6.30
N PHE A 165 5.81 18.11 -6.00
CA PHE A 165 5.93 19.19 -7.01
C PHE A 165 7.17 19.11 -7.93
N ASN A 166 8.11 18.20 -7.64
CA ASN A 166 9.29 17.97 -8.46
C ASN A 166 9.07 16.90 -9.54
N ALA A 167 8.01 16.10 -9.46
CA ALA A 167 7.61 15.19 -10.53
C ALA A 167 6.97 15.99 -11.66
N ALA A 168 7.28 15.67 -12.92
CA ALA A 168 6.75 16.35 -14.09
C ALA A 168 5.22 16.19 -14.16
N PHE A 169 4.53 17.13 -13.53
CA PHE A 169 3.10 17.17 -13.18
C PHE A 169 2.13 17.32 -14.37
N ILE A 170 2.52 16.95 -15.59
CA ILE A 170 1.92 17.59 -16.76
C ILE A 170 0.55 16.98 -17.16
N ASP A 171 0.19 15.74 -16.82
CA ASP A 171 -1.06 15.13 -17.33
C ASP A 171 -2.04 14.50 -16.30
N ILE A 172 -1.67 14.27 -15.04
CA ILE A 172 -2.57 13.58 -14.07
C ILE A 172 -3.68 14.52 -13.54
N LEU A 173 -3.41 15.82 -13.40
CA LEU A 173 -4.41 16.76 -12.89
C LEU A 173 -5.50 17.08 -13.94
N ARG A 174 -5.21 16.92 -15.24
CA ARG A 174 -6.09 17.42 -16.31
C ARG A 174 -7.30 16.54 -16.59
N ASN A 175 -7.20 15.23 -16.31
CA ASN A 175 -8.31 14.27 -16.47
C ASN A 175 -9.04 13.90 -15.17
N MET A 176 -8.55 14.33 -14.00
CA MET A 176 -9.23 14.16 -12.71
C MET A 176 -10.36 15.18 -12.48
N THR A 177 -10.49 16.17 -13.38
CA THR A 177 -11.38 17.33 -13.30
C THR A 177 -12.82 17.07 -13.77
N VAL A 178 -13.23 15.81 -13.98
CA VAL A 178 -14.62 15.46 -14.28
C VAL A 178 -15.18 14.50 -13.22
N ALA A 179 -15.10 14.91 -11.94
CA ALA A 179 -16.10 14.65 -10.90
C ALA A 179 -15.54 15.12 -9.54
N ALA A 180 -16.28 15.99 -8.84
CA ALA A 180 -15.87 16.64 -7.60
C ALA A 180 -15.43 15.64 -6.49
N GLY A 181 -14.15 15.69 -6.06
CA GLY A 181 -13.63 14.85 -4.95
C GLY A 181 -12.13 14.47 -4.99
N GLY A 182 -11.29 15.28 -5.67
CA GLY A 182 -9.97 14.91 -6.19
C GLY A 182 -8.88 14.45 -5.20
N MET A 183 -8.03 13.55 -5.70
CA MET A 183 -6.91 12.81 -5.08
C MET A 183 -7.26 11.93 -3.86
N MET A 184 -7.85 12.49 -2.81
CA MET A 184 -8.17 11.71 -1.60
C MET A 184 -9.29 10.67 -1.84
N GLY A 185 -10.27 10.96 -2.70
CA GLY A 185 -11.38 10.04 -2.98
C GLY A 185 -10.96 8.79 -3.77
N ILE A 186 -10.14 8.97 -4.81
CA ILE A 186 -9.74 7.88 -5.72
C ILE A 186 -8.72 6.96 -5.05
N ALA A 187 -7.72 7.51 -4.35
CA ALA A 187 -6.79 6.70 -3.57
C ALA A 187 -7.52 5.85 -2.52
N LYS A 188 -8.49 6.46 -1.80
CA LYS A 188 -9.31 5.73 -0.82
C LYS A 188 -10.13 4.60 -1.45
N ILE A 189 -10.68 4.79 -2.65
CA ILE A 189 -11.39 3.72 -3.38
C ILE A 189 -10.46 2.57 -3.73
N GLN A 190 -9.25 2.86 -4.25
CA GLN A 190 -8.25 1.84 -4.55
C GLN A 190 -7.83 1.08 -3.27
N TRP A 191 -7.55 1.80 -2.18
CA TRP A 191 -7.22 1.16 -0.90
C TRP A 191 -8.38 0.35 -0.30
N LYS A 192 -9.62 0.78 -0.53
CA LYS A 192 -10.79 0.02 -0.10
C LYS A 192 -10.91 -1.28 -0.88
N LYS A 193 -10.73 -1.24 -2.21
CA LYS A 193 -10.65 -2.44 -3.04
C LYS A 193 -9.57 -3.41 -2.57
N LEU A 194 -8.37 -2.90 -2.25
CA LEU A 194 -7.28 -3.76 -1.74
C LEU A 194 -7.62 -4.42 -0.41
N THR A 195 -8.12 -3.64 0.54
CA THR A 195 -8.49 -4.16 1.87
C THR A 195 -9.65 -5.15 1.79
N ASP A 196 -10.63 -4.94 0.91
CA ASP A 196 -11.69 -5.92 0.64
C ASP A 196 -11.15 -7.17 -0.06
N GLY A 197 -10.38 -7.00 -1.13
CA GLY A 197 -9.79 -8.09 -1.90
C GLY A 197 -8.90 -9.00 -1.05
N PHE A 198 -8.20 -8.45 -0.06
CA PHE A 198 -7.46 -9.29 0.88
C PHE A 198 -8.33 -10.27 1.65
N LEU A 199 -9.59 -9.95 1.95
CA LEU A 199 -10.55 -10.77 2.70
C LEU A 199 -11.50 -11.59 1.80
N ASP A 200 -11.29 -11.53 0.49
CA ASP A 200 -12.08 -12.21 -0.54
C ASP A 200 -11.45 -13.56 -0.92
N PHE A 201 -11.64 -14.56 -0.06
CA PHE A 201 -11.06 -15.90 -0.20
C PHE A 201 -11.98 -17.01 0.31
N ASP A 202 -13.30 -16.78 0.23
CA ASP A 202 -14.33 -17.80 0.50
C ASP A 202 -15.06 -18.19 -0.78
#